data_AF-A0A6S6SY68-F1
#
_entry.id   AF-A0A6S6SY68-F1
#
_cell.length_a   1.000
_cell.length_b   1.000
_cell.length_c   1.000
_cell.angle_alpha   90.00
_cell.angle_beta   90.00
_cell.angle_gamma   90.00
#
_symmetry.space_group_name_H-M   'P 1'
#
loop_
_entity.id
_entity.type
_entity.pdbx_description
1 polymer ?
#
loop_
_entity_poly.entity_id
_entity_poly.type
_entity_poly.pdbx_seq_one_letter_code
_entity_poly.pdbx_strand_id
1 'polypeptide(L)'
;MWVNDSTGNKIKTWYTASQAGCSSGAGACTVTPSTTLAQGAGQGWIQTWNNSGYGPWSSASNFTVGSGGAPVAATLTSPSGNISDTTPTYTWNAVADSTWYYLWVNDSTGNKIKTWYTAAQAGCSSGSGTCTVTPSTMLAQGAGQGWIQTWNNSGYGPWSSASNFTVGSGGAPVTAILTSPSGNISDTTPTYTWNAVSDSTWYYLWVNDSTGDKIKTWYTAAQAGCSSGSGTCTVTPSTPLAQGAGQWWIQTWNSSGSGPWSSASSFTVGGNQTSYTCPSTFATDSGFNDSYVTSSHVDISWPSQFTYGAMTVAQIAESFNAARAADSTVTGNLVMPPQAIWDAYSSSEKALFLVNSERCARGLRIYEGIAPEIITAPAQPYAQLLATAAGGGLSHNADGRTPWERLAQDAGVTVNSNADFFMFAENLAYQSVGASGGFPTVFEPVAKSVYAWLYKDKGSSYGHRNFLFAKQLVENSGKTEGEGLIGVGVSSKNFQENGFFWTRTYTVLNAFDPNASWKNNLSNIITVEIFSAQ
;
A
#
# COMPACT_ATOMS: atom_id res chain seq x y z
N MET A 1 -17.84 64.75 -18.50
CA MET A 1 -17.44 64.13 -19.78
C MET A 1 -18.62 63.40 -20.37
N TRP A 2 -18.83 63.55 -21.68
CA TRP A 2 -19.80 62.78 -22.46
C TRP A 2 -19.07 62.10 -23.62
N VAL A 3 -19.25 60.79 -23.78
CA VAL A 3 -18.75 60.03 -24.94
C VAL A 3 -19.88 59.22 -25.57
N ASN A 4 -19.95 59.24 -26.90
CA ASN A 4 -20.77 58.32 -27.69
C ASN A 4 -19.89 57.42 -28.57
N ASP A 5 -20.48 56.32 -29.03
CA ASP A 5 -19.91 55.45 -30.05
C ASP A 5 -20.93 55.20 -31.17
N SER A 6 -20.62 54.28 -32.07
CA SER A 6 -21.44 53.89 -33.21
C SER A 6 -22.84 53.37 -32.85
N THR A 7 -23.07 53.02 -31.58
CA THR A 7 -24.33 52.49 -31.05
C THR A 7 -25.04 53.47 -30.12
N GLY A 8 -24.52 54.69 -29.97
CA GLY A 8 -25.14 55.78 -29.22
C GLY A 8 -24.34 56.22 -27.99
N ASN A 9 -25.00 56.90 -27.05
CA ASN A 9 -24.35 57.47 -25.88
C ASN A 9 -23.88 56.39 -24.89
N LYS A 10 -22.62 56.45 -24.44
CA LYS A 10 -22.02 55.44 -23.55
C LYS A 10 -21.55 55.98 -22.22
N ILE A 11 -20.99 57.18 -22.21
CA ILE A 11 -20.43 57.78 -21.01
C ILE A 11 -21.09 59.14 -20.82
N LYS A 12 -21.60 59.39 -19.62
CA LYS A 12 -22.08 60.70 -19.19
C LYS A 12 -21.80 60.84 -17.69
N THR A 13 -20.60 61.28 -17.37
CA THR A 13 -20.07 61.20 -16.00
C THR A 13 -19.33 62.48 -15.63
N TRP A 14 -19.56 62.96 -14.41
CA TRP A 14 -18.80 64.04 -13.80
C TRP A 14 -17.60 63.47 -13.05
N TYR A 15 -16.45 64.13 -13.22
CA TYR A 15 -15.22 63.84 -12.50
C TYR A 15 -14.79 65.12 -11.76
N THR A 16 -14.38 64.99 -10.51
CA THR A 16 -13.76 66.11 -9.81
C THR A 16 -12.36 66.36 -10.40
N ALA A 17 -11.86 67.60 -10.26
CA ALA A 17 -10.51 67.94 -10.72
C ALA A 17 -9.42 67.05 -10.08
N SER A 18 -9.65 66.60 -8.84
CA SER A 18 -8.79 65.64 -8.14
C SER A 18 -8.83 64.24 -8.78
N GLN A 19 -10.02 63.73 -9.13
CA GLN A 19 -10.15 62.44 -9.83
C GLN A 19 -9.49 62.43 -11.21
N ALA A 20 -9.41 63.59 -11.87
CA ALA A 20 -8.78 63.75 -13.16
C ALA A 20 -7.27 64.09 -13.07
N GLY A 21 -6.67 64.06 -11.88
CA GLY A 21 -5.25 64.30 -11.67
C GLY A 21 -4.79 65.76 -11.81
N CYS A 22 -5.72 66.72 -11.80
CA CYS A 22 -5.47 68.14 -12.02
C CYS A 22 -6.11 69.02 -10.94
N SER A 23 -5.84 68.71 -9.66
CA SER A 23 -6.51 69.32 -8.49
C SER A 23 -6.42 70.84 -8.39
N SER A 24 -5.40 71.47 -9.00
CA SER A 24 -5.24 72.93 -9.05
C SER A 24 -6.08 73.61 -10.13
N GLY A 25 -6.78 72.83 -10.97
CA GLY A 25 -7.50 73.34 -12.14
C GLY A 25 -6.60 73.79 -13.29
N ALA A 26 -5.29 73.55 -13.20
CA ALA A 26 -4.30 73.88 -14.22
C ALA A 26 -3.53 72.63 -14.67
N GLY A 27 -3.13 72.59 -15.95
CA GLY A 27 -2.43 71.47 -16.56
C GLY A 27 -3.35 70.46 -17.26
N ALA A 28 -2.79 69.31 -17.64
CA ALA A 28 -3.54 68.25 -18.33
C ALA A 28 -4.33 67.40 -17.32
N CYS A 29 -5.64 67.32 -17.52
CA CYS A 29 -6.54 66.44 -16.77
C CYS A 29 -6.75 65.14 -17.55
N THR A 30 -6.60 63.98 -16.91
CA THR A 30 -6.76 62.66 -17.55
C THR A 30 -7.67 61.76 -16.71
N VAL A 31 -8.60 61.08 -17.38
CA VAL A 31 -9.48 60.06 -16.77
C VAL A 31 -9.57 58.84 -17.68
N THR A 32 -9.62 57.64 -17.10
CA THR A 32 -9.82 56.38 -17.83
C THR A 32 -11.12 55.72 -17.36
N PRO A 33 -12.23 55.90 -18.09
CA PRO A 33 -13.49 55.23 -17.79
C PRO A 33 -13.39 53.71 -18.02
N SER A 34 -14.12 52.93 -17.23
CA SER A 34 -14.21 51.46 -17.40
C SER A 34 -15.24 51.02 -18.44
N THR A 35 -15.92 51.95 -19.12
CA THR A 35 -16.96 51.64 -20.10
C THR A 35 -16.35 51.23 -21.43
N THR A 36 -16.60 50.00 -21.87
CA THR A 36 -16.25 49.53 -23.21
C THR A 36 -17.09 50.21 -24.28
N LEU A 37 -16.46 50.70 -25.34
CA LEU A 37 -17.12 51.30 -26.51
C LEU A 37 -17.25 50.27 -27.64
N ALA A 38 -18.33 50.36 -28.39
CA ALA A 38 -18.56 49.58 -29.61
C ALA A 38 -17.63 50.06 -30.75
N GLN A 39 -17.31 49.13 -31.65
CA GLN A 39 -16.50 49.40 -32.83
C GLN A 39 -17.15 50.48 -33.72
N GLY A 40 -16.35 51.41 -34.24
CA GLY A 40 -16.78 52.41 -35.21
C GLY A 40 -16.49 53.85 -34.77
N ALA A 41 -17.12 54.81 -35.45
CA ALA A 41 -16.94 56.22 -35.15
C ALA A 41 -17.54 56.58 -33.79
N GLY A 42 -16.82 57.40 -33.02
CA GLY A 42 -17.27 57.95 -31.75
C GLY A 42 -16.85 59.40 -31.60
N GLN A 43 -17.50 60.08 -30.67
CA GLN A 43 -17.25 61.48 -30.36
C GLN A 43 -17.24 61.69 -28.84
N GLY A 44 -16.33 62.55 -28.38
CA GLY A 44 -16.17 62.91 -26.98
C GLY A 44 -16.28 64.41 -26.75
N TRP A 45 -16.89 64.79 -25.64
CA TRP A 45 -17.01 66.17 -25.18
C TRP A 45 -16.71 66.30 -23.69
N ILE A 46 -16.15 67.45 -23.33
CA ILE A 46 -15.94 67.85 -21.94
C ILE A 46 -16.78 69.10 -21.66
N GLN A 47 -17.46 69.11 -20.52
CA GLN A 47 -18.07 70.30 -19.95
C GLN A 47 -17.41 70.56 -18.61
N THR A 48 -17.12 71.83 -18.31
CA THR A 48 -16.62 72.25 -17.01
C THR A 48 -17.78 72.73 -16.13
N TRP A 49 -17.60 72.67 -14.81
CA TRP A 49 -18.57 73.17 -13.84
C TRP A 49 -17.83 73.73 -12.62
N ASN A 50 -18.35 74.80 -12.06
CA ASN A 50 -17.95 75.32 -10.75
C ASN A 50 -19.19 75.83 -10.00
N ASN A 51 -19.01 76.40 -8.80
CA ASN A 51 -20.12 76.89 -7.98
C ASN A 51 -20.94 78.03 -8.61
N SER A 52 -20.44 78.67 -9.67
CA SER A 52 -21.17 79.70 -10.43
C SER A 52 -21.98 79.10 -11.59
N GLY A 53 -21.84 77.80 -11.88
CA GLY A 53 -22.64 77.08 -12.86
C GLY A 53 -21.81 76.31 -13.89
N TYR A 54 -22.49 75.91 -14.97
CA TYR A 54 -21.90 75.16 -16.07
C TYR A 54 -21.14 76.07 -17.04
N GLY A 55 -19.94 75.64 -17.42
CA GLY A 55 -19.21 76.19 -18.56
C GLY A 55 -19.76 75.68 -19.90
N PRO A 56 -19.29 76.26 -21.02
CA PRO A 56 -19.60 75.75 -22.34
C PRO A 56 -19.03 74.33 -22.54
N TRP A 57 -19.65 73.57 -23.44
CA TRP A 57 -19.07 72.32 -23.92
C TRP A 57 -17.85 72.59 -24.80
N SER A 58 -16.86 71.69 -24.74
CA SER A 58 -15.77 71.66 -25.71
C SER A 58 -16.30 71.39 -27.12
N SER A 59 -15.49 71.67 -28.14
CA SER A 59 -15.72 71.08 -29.46
C SER A 59 -15.70 69.55 -29.37
N ALA A 60 -16.44 68.89 -30.27
CA ALA A 60 -16.43 67.44 -30.38
C ALA A 60 -15.02 66.95 -30.76
N SER A 61 -14.47 66.02 -29.97
CA SER A 61 -13.29 65.26 -30.36
C SER A 61 -13.75 63.98 -31.02
N ASN A 62 -13.54 63.88 -32.34
CA ASN A 62 -13.89 62.68 -33.10
C ASN A 62 -12.79 61.62 -32.94
N PHE A 63 -13.18 60.36 -32.77
CA PHE A 63 -12.27 59.22 -32.73
C PHE A 63 -12.90 58.01 -33.42
N THR A 64 -12.11 56.97 -33.66
CA THR A 64 -12.61 55.70 -34.17
C THR A 64 -12.13 54.59 -33.26
N VAL A 65 -13.08 53.81 -32.74
CA VAL A 65 -12.79 52.56 -32.03
C VAL A 65 -12.54 51.52 -33.11
N GLY A 66 -11.27 51.23 -33.38
CA GLY A 66 -10.90 50.16 -34.28
C GLY A 66 -11.37 48.81 -33.73
N SER A 67 -11.78 47.88 -34.60
CA SER A 67 -11.57 46.48 -34.26
C SER A 67 -10.06 46.33 -34.22
N GLY A 68 -9.48 46.02 -33.06
CA GLY A 68 -8.19 45.32 -33.10
C GLY A 68 -8.38 44.19 -34.12
N GLY A 69 -7.52 44.10 -35.12
CA GLY A 69 -7.67 43.06 -36.15
C GLY A 69 -7.70 41.67 -35.50
N ALA A 70 -7.91 40.63 -36.32
CA ALA A 70 -7.58 39.29 -35.84
C ALA A 70 -6.15 39.31 -35.26
N PRO A 71 -5.89 38.66 -34.12
CA PRO A 71 -4.62 38.83 -33.44
C PRO A 71 -3.47 38.35 -34.33
N VAL A 72 -2.28 38.88 -34.12
CA VAL A 72 -1.10 38.41 -34.85
C VAL A 72 -0.72 36.97 -34.44
N ALA A 73 0.16 36.34 -35.21
CA ALA A 73 0.68 35.01 -34.86
C ALA A 73 1.43 35.06 -33.52
N ALA A 74 1.20 34.09 -32.65
CA ALA A 74 2.01 33.93 -31.45
C ALA A 74 3.35 33.25 -31.78
N THR A 75 4.31 33.36 -30.87
CA THR A 75 5.60 32.67 -30.98
C THR A 75 5.63 31.52 -29.98
N LEU A 76 5.52 30.28 -30.48
CA LEU A 76 5.67 29.07 -29.68
C LEU A 76 7.16 28.84 -29.37
N THR A 77 7.52 28.77 -28.09
CA THR A 77 8.91 28.70 -27.62
C THR A 77 9.28 27.35 -27.03
N SER A 78 8.32 26.55 -26.57
CA SER A 78 8.53 25.20 -26.03
C SER A 78 7.37 24.27 -26.40
N PRO A 79 7.62 22.96 -26.60
CA PRO A 79 8.93 22.28 -26.59
C PRO A 79 9.70 22.46 -27.91
N SER A 80 11.03 22.38 -27.87
CA SER A 80 11.90 22.37 -29.06
C SER A 80 13.10 21.44 -28.85
N GLY A 81 13.68 20.92 -29.94
CA GLY A 81 14.85 20.04 -29.87
C GLY A 81 14.53 18.67 -29.25
N ASN A 82 15.52 18.05 -28.60
CA ASN A 82 15.32 16.74 -27.96
C ASN A 82 14.74 16.92 -26.55
N ILE A 83 13.63 16.25 -26.27
CA ILE A 83 12.95 16.27 -24.97
C ILE A 83 12.78 14.84 -24.45
N SER A 84 12.80 14.63 -23.13
CA SER A 84 12.54 13.34 -22.50
C SER A 84 11.16 13.22 -21.87
N ASP A 85 10.47 14.35 -21.70
CA ASP A 85 9.13 14.41 -21.12
C ASP A 85 8.09 14.02 -22.18
N THR A 86 7.30 12.97 -21.90
CA THR A 86 6.22 12.51 -22.78
C THR A 86 4.94 13.33 -22.65
N THR A 87 4.83 14.21 -21.64
CA THR A 87 3.71 15.14 -21.43
C THR A 87 4.23 16.57 -21.31
N PRO A 88 4.93 17.08 -22.35
CA PRO A 88 5.68 18.31 -22.23
C PRO A 88 4.78 19.52 -22.00
N THR A 89 5.37 20.52 -21.34
CA THR A 89 4.75 21.83 -21.16
C THR A 89 4.99 22.72 -22.39
N TYR A 90 3.91 23.27 -22.93
CA TYR A 90 3.92 24.16 -24.08
C TYR A 90 3.92 25.61 -23.61
N THR A 91 4.84 26.41 -24.13
CA THR A 91 4.95 27.82 -23.79
C THR A 91 5.01 28.69 -25.03
N TRP A 92 4.34 29.84 -25.01
CA TRP A 92 4.39 30.84 -26.08
C TRP A 92 4.34 32.26 -25.52
N ASN A 93 4.79 33.22 -26.32
CA ASN A 93 4.67 34.64 -25.98
C ASN A 93 3.22 35.09 -26.11
N ALA A 94 2.71 35.81 -25.11
CA ALA A 94 1.37 36.37 -25.13
C ALA A 94 1.22 37.39 -26.25
N VAL A 95 0.06 37.38 -26.91
CA VAL A 95 -0.30 38.30 -28.00
C VAL A 95 -1.37 39.26 -27.52
N ALA A 96 -1.11 40.57 -27.68
CA ALA A 96 -2.07 41.62 -27.39
C ALA A 96 -3.38 41.38 -28.16
N ASP A 97 -4.51 41.63 -27.50
CA ASP A 97 -5.88 41.45 -28.04
C ASP A 97 -6.29 40.01 -28.38
N SER A 98 -5.48 38.98 -28.08
CA SER A 98 -5.89 37.56 -28.19
C SER A 98 -6.62 37.10 -26.94
N THR A 99 -7.86 36.63 -27.09
CA THR A 99 -8.68 36.13 -25.97
C THR A 99 -8.59 34.60 -25.82
N TRP A 100 -8.22 33.90 -26.89
CA TRP A 100 -8.05 32.44 -26.91
C TRP A 100 -6.81 32.01 -27.70
N TYR A 101 -6.32 30.82 -27.39
CA TYR A 101 -5.20 30.15 -28.06
C TYR A 101 -5.57 28.70 -28.36
N TYR A 102 -5.32 28.25 -29.59
CA TYR A 102 -5.55 26.88 -30.01
C TYR A 102 -4.23 26.15 -30.19
N LEU A 103 -4.01 25.12 -29.37
CA LEU A 103 -2.83 24.27 -29.41
C LEU A 103 -3.10 23.07 -30.32
N TRP A 104 -2.29 22.92 -31.36
CA TRP A 104 -2.23 21.71 -32.19
C TRP A 104 -0.85 21.07 -32.07
N VAL A 105 -0.81 19.80 -31.66
CA VAL A 105 0.42 19.00 -31.61
C VAL A 105 0.26 17.69 -32.38
N ASN A 106 1.28 17.38 -33.16
CA ASN A 106 1.52 16.08 -33.76
C ASN A 106 2.71 15.39 -33.08
N ASP A 107 2.65 14.08 -32.94
CA ASP A 107 3.80 13.23 -32.64
C ASP A 107 4.14 12.31 -33.82
N SER A 108 5.02 11.35 -33.57
CA SER A 108 5.49 10.38 -34.58
C SER A 108 4.38 9.49 -35.15
N THR A 109 3.20 9.47 -34.51
CA THR A 109 2.03 8.70 -34.93
C THR A 109 0.90 9.57 -35.49
N GLY A 110 1.11 10.90 -35.59
CA GLY A 110 0.16 11.84 -36.19
C GLY A 110 -0.45 12.82 -35.19
N ASN A 111 -1.69 13.27 -35.45
CA ASN A 111 -2.37 14.28 -34.62
C ASN A 111 -2.66 13.76 -33.20
N LYS A 112 -2.24 14.50 -32.16
CA LYS A 112 -2.47 14.11 -30.75
C LYS A 112 -3.25 15.12 -29.92
N ILE A 113 -2.91 16.40 -30.05
CA ILE A 113 -3.50 17.45 -29.22
C ILE A 113 -4.11 18.49 -30.15
N LYS A 114 -5.36 18.87 -29.87
CA LYS A 114 -6.16 19.86 -30.61
C LYS A 114 -7.12 20.53 -29.63
N THR A 115 -6.64 21.53 -28.90
CA THR A 115 -7.33 22.05 -27.73
C THR A 115 -7.32 23.57 -27.67
N TRP A 116 -8.46 24.18 -27.34
CA TRP A 116 -8.60 25.60 -27.07
C TRP A 116 -8.35 25.91 -25.59
N TYR A 117 -7.60 26.98 -25.35
CA TYR A 117 -7.37 27.57 -24.03
C TYR A 117 -7.70 29.06 -24.07
N THR A 118 -8.43 29.56 -23.07
CA THR A 118 -8.55 31.01 -22.87
C THR A 118 -7.20 31.60 -22.47
N ALA A 119 -6.98 32.88 -22.73
CA ALA A 119 -5.79 33.59 -22.23
C ALA A 119 -5.63 33.44 -20.71
N ALA A 120 -6.74 33.34 -19.96
CA ALA A 120 -6.72 33.09 -18.52
C ALA A 120 -6.27 31.68 -18.14
N GLN A 121 -6.76 30.65 -18.84
CA GLN A 121 -6.34 29.27 -18.61
C GLN A 121 -4.86 29.06 -18.90
N ALA A 122 -4.31 29.78 -19.88
CA ALA A 122 -2.89 29.75 -20.20
C ALA A 122 -2.04 30.71 -19.33
N GLY A 123 -2.63 31.41 -18.35
CA GLY A 123 -1.92 32.26 -17.40
C GLY A 123 -1.49 33.64 -17.93
N CYS A 124 -2.04 34.11 -19.05
CA CYS A 124 -1.60 35.31 -19.75
C CYS A 124 -2.75 36.29 -20.12
N SER A 125 -3.76 36.42 -19.26
CA SER A 125 -4.94 37.30 -19.47
C SER A 125 -4.62 38.76 -19.77
N SER A 126 -3.46 39.26 -19.34
CA SER A 126 -3.04 40.66 -19.56
C SER A 126 -2.61 40.94 -21.00
N GLY A 127 -2.56 39.92 -21.87
CA GLY A 127 -2.08 40.05 -23.25
C GLY A 127 -0.58 40.33 -23.35
N SER A 128 0.18 40.12 -22.27
CA SER A 128 1.63 40.31 -22.17
C SER A 128 2.27 39.22 -21.30
N GLY A 129 3.56 38.99 -21.48
CA GLY A 129 4.30 37.94 -20.78
C GLY A 129 4.22 36.57 -21.47
N THR A 130 4.23 35.50 -20.68
CA THR A 130 4.32 34.11 -21.16
C THR A 130 3.01 33.39 -20.90
N CYS A 131 2.51 32.69 -21.91
CA CYS A 131 1.41 31.75 -21.79
C CYS A 131 1.95 30.32 -21.68
N THR A 132 1.36 29.48 -20.83
CA THR A 132 1.83 28.12 -20.55
C THR A 132 0.65 27.15 -20.36
N VAL A 133 0.74 25.96 -20.96
CA VAL A 133 -0.18 24.83 -20.71
C VAL A 133 0.55 23.49 -20.68
N THR A 134 0.07 22.56 -19.85
CA THR A 134 0.61 21.19 -19.74
C THR A 134 -0.52 20.18 -19.94
N PRO A 135 -0.85 19.82 -21.20
CA PRO A 135 -1.86 18.79 -21.47
C PRO A 135 -1.41 17.43 -20.91
N SER A 136 -2.35 16.64 -20.38
CA SER A 136 -2.07 15.29 -19.84
C SER A 136 -1.92 14.20 -20.92
N THR A 137 -2.04 14.56 -22.20
CA THR A 137 -1.92 13.64 -23.33
C THR A 137 -0.46 13.25 -23.54
N MET A 138 -0.13 11.97 -23.35
CA MET A 138 1.20 11.44 -23.63
C MET A 138 1.49 11.41 -25.14
N LEU A 139 2.69 11.85 -25.52
CA LEU A 139 3.20 11.77 -26.89
C LEU A 139 4.00 10.48 -27.10
N ALA A 140 3.86 9.88 -28.28
CA ALA A 140 4.70 8.80 -28.73
C ALA A 140 6.13 9.29 -29.00
N GLN A 141 7.09 8.38 -28.81
CA GLN A 141 8.49 8.67 -29.09
C GLN A 141 8.75 8.92 -30.56
N GLY A 142 9.71 9.80 -30.85
CA GLY A 142 10.08 10.20 -32.20
C GLY A 142 9.78 11.68 -32.48
N ALA A 143 9.73 12.04 -33.75
CA ALA A 143 9.57 13.42 -34.19
C ALA A 143 8.17 13.95 -33.84
N GLY A 144 8.12 15.14 -33.27
CA GLY A 144 6.89 15.87 -32.95
C GLY A 144 6.94 17.31 -33.43
N GLN A 145 5.76 17.88 -33.65
CA GLN A 145 5.58 19.25 -34.11
C GLN A 145 4.40 19.90 -33.39
N GLY A 146 4.59 21.14 -32.93
CA GLY A 146 3.56 21.94 -32.28
C GLY A 146 3.31 23.27 -32.98
N TRP A 147 2.06 23.73 -32.95
CA TRP A 147 1.63 25.04 -33.42
C TRP A 147 0.64 25.66 -32.45
N ILE A 148 0.61 26.99 -32.42
CA ILE A 148 -0.42 27.74 -31.71
C ILE A 148 -1.11 28.72 -32.67
N GLN A 149 -2.43 28.82 -32.58
CA GLN A 149 -3.23 29.82 -33.29
C GLN A 149 -3.90 30.77 -32.29
N THR A 150 -3.86 32.07 -32.57
CA THR A 150 -4.54 33.09 -31.78
C THR A 150 -5.96 33.31 -32.26
N TRP A 151 -6.85 33.77 -31.37
CA TRP A 151 -8.22 34.12 -31.73
C TRP A 151 -8.77 35.22 -30.83
N ASN A 152 -9.60 36.09 -31.42
CA ASN A 152 -10.49 37.01 -30.72
C ASN A 152 -11.80 37.17 -31.51
N ASN A 153 -12.68 38.07 -31.05
CA ASN A 153 -13.98 38.29 -31.70
C ASN A 153 -13.89 38.82 -33.15
N SER A 154 -12.72 39.31 -33.58
CA SER A 154 -12.46 39.72 -34.96
C SER A 154 -11.96 38.57 -35.85
N GLY A 155 -11.72 37.38 -35.27
CA GLY A 155 -11.45 36.15 -36.00
C GLY A 155 -10.13 35.48 -35.62
N TYR A 156 -9.74 34.52 -36.46
CA TYR A 156 -8.50 33.76 -36.31
C TYR A 156 -7.29 34.57 -36.73
N GLY A 157 -6.28 34.61 -35.87
CA GLY A 157 -4.94 35.01 -36.26
C GLY A 157 -4.25 33.94 -37.10
N PRO A 158 -3.10 34.26 -37.71
CA PRO A 158 -2.27 33.26 -38.37
C PRO A 158 -1.71 32.24 -37.36
N TRP A 159 -1.40 31.05 -37.85
CA TRP A 159 -0.67 30.05 -37.07
C TRP A 159 0.76 30.52 -36.77
N SER A 160 1.30 30.12 -35.63
CA SER A 160 2.73 30.25 -35.35
C SER A 160 3.57 29.43 -36.33
N SER A 161 4.87 29.73 -36.40
CA SER A 161 5.83 28.76 -36.93
C SER A 161 5.75 27.44 -36.15
N ALA A 162 6.03 26.33 -36.82
CA ALA A 162 6.09 25.02 -36.18
C ALA A 162 7.25 24.97 -35.18
N SER A 163 6.99 24.56 -33.95
CA SER A 163 8.06 24.15 -33.04
C SER A 163 8.33 22.67 -33.23
N ASN A 164 9.54 22.33 -33.69
CA ASN A 164 9.96 20.96 -33.94
C ASN A 164 10.70 20.41 -32.72
N PHE A 165 10.34 19.20 -32.30
CA PHE A 165 10.98 18.51 -31.20
C PHE A 165 11.06 17.00 -31.48
N THR A 166 11.89 16.29 -30.70
CA THR A 166 11.98 14.82 -30.72
C THR A 166 11.78 14.32 -29.30
N VAL A 167 10.75 13.51 -29.09
CA VAL A 167 10.48 12.85 -27.81
C VAL A 167 11.40 11.62 -27.72
N GLY A 168 12.46 11.75 -26.91
CA GLY A 168 13.39 10.68 -26.56
C GLY A 168 12.95 9.94 -25.29
N SER A 169 13.47 8.74 -25.06
CA SER A 169 13.01 7.83 -24.00
C SER A 169 13.47 8.16 -22.57
N GLY A 170 14.07 9.31 -22.32
CA GLY A 170 14.66 9.59 -21.01
C GLY A 170 15.83 8.64 -20.68
N GLY A 171 16.66 8.28 -21.67
CA GLY A 171 17.79 7.37 -21.47
C GLY A 171 17.37 5.94 -21.11
N ALA A 172 18.35 5.04 -21.02
CA ALA A 172 18.08 3.68 -20.56
C ALA A 172 17.70 3.73 -19.06
N PRO A 173 16.78 2.88 -18.58
CA PRO A 173 16.33 2.96 -17.20
C PRO A 173 17.45 2.63 -16.22
N VAL A 174 17.34 3.12 -14.99
CA VAL A 174 18.33 2.84 -13.94
C VAL A 174 18.23 1.40 -13.42
N THR A 175 19.22 1.00 -12.61
CA THR A 175 19.30 -0.32 -11.97
C THR A 175 18.10 -0.61 -11.07
N ALA A 176 17.57 -1.84 -11.12
CA ALA A 176 16.52 -2.29 -10.22
C ALA A 176 17.06 -2.67 -8.82
N ILE A 177 16.22 -2.50 -7.79
CA ILE A 177 16.51 -2.92 -6.40
C ILE A 177 15.67 -4.17 -6.09
N LEU A 178 16.35 -5.28 -5.82
CA LEU A 178 15.75 -6.57 -5.56
C LEU A 178 15.26 -6.70 -4.11
N THR A 179 14.14 -7.37 -3.88
CA THR A 179 13.58 -7.56 -2.52
C THR A 179 13.39 -9.02 -2.14
N SER A 180 12.93 -9.89 -3.05
CA SER A 180 12.68 -11.32 -2.77
C SER A 180 12.81 -12.16 -4.04
N PRO A 181 13.28 -13.42 -3.99
CA PRO A 181 13.71 -14.18 -2.81
C PRO A 181 15.11 -13.79 -2.32
N SER A 182 15.38 -14.05 -1.03
CA SER A 182 16.71 -13.99 -0.42
C SER A 182 16.80 -14.99 0.74
N GLY A 183 18.01 -15.43 1.08
CA GLY A 183 18.22 -16.39 2.17
C GLY A 183 17.64 -17.77 1.88
N ASN A 184 17.21 -18.50 2.91
CA ASN A 184 16.71 -19.87 2.74
C ASN A 184 15.23 -19.87 2.31
N ILE A 185 14.94 -20.56 1.22
CA ILE A 185 13.59 -20.73 0.67
C ILE A 185 13.30 -22.22 0.46
N SER A 186 12.02 -22.61 0.45
CA SER A 186 11.60 -23.98 0.12
C SER A 186 10.74 -24.08 -1.14
N ASP A 187 10.20 -22.94 -1.56
CA ASP A 187 9.44 -22.86 -2.79
C ASP A 187 10.42 -23.10 -3.95
N THR A 188 10.18 -24.17 -4.70
CA THR A 188 10.98 -24.49 -5.88
C THR A 188 10.60 -23.60 -7.05
N THR A 189 9.47 -22.89 -6.99
CA THR A 189 8.99 -21.91 -7.99
C THR A 189 8.79 -20.54 -7.35
N PRO A 190 9.83 -19.94 -6.74
CA PRO A 190 9.66 -18.75 -5.90
C PRO A 190 9.15 -17.57 -6.72
N THR A 191 8.43 -16.70 -6.03
CA THR A 191 8.02 -15.40 -6.58
C THR A 191 9.15 -14.38 -6.45
N TYR A 192 9.53 -13.76 -7.55
CA TYR A 192 10.57 -12.74 -7.65
C TYR A 192 9.96 -11.35 -7.59
N THR A 193 10.51 -10.51 -6.72
CA THR A 193 9.95 -9.21 -6.38
C THR A 193 11.05 -8.15 -6.34
N TRP A 194 10.81 -6.99 -6.95
CA TRP A 194 11.71 -5.83 -6.96
C TRP A 194 10.93 -4.51 -6.97
N ASN A 195 11.62 -3.40 -6.68
CA ASN A 195 11.02 -2.06 -6.76
C ASN A 195 10.86 -1.62 -8.22
N ALA A 196 9.70 -1.04 -8.54
CA ALA A 196 9.45 -0.48 -9.86
C ALA A 196 10.41 0.66 -10.20
N VAL A 197 10.81 0.73 -11.48
CA VAL A 197 11.67 1.78 -12.03
C VAL A 197 10.83 2.62 -13.00
N SER A 198 10.74 3.92 -12.75
CA SER A 198 9.81 4.87 -13.39
C SER A 198 9.75 4.80 -14.91
N ASP A 199 10.91 4.64 -15.55
CA ASP A 199 11.04 4.73 -17.01
C ASP A 199 11.25 3.36 -17.68
N SER A 200 11.12 2.25 -16.92
CA SER A 200 11.31 0.89 -17.42
C SER A 200 10.00 0.32 -17.97
N THR A 201 9.99 -0.07 -19.24
CA THR A 201 8.83 -0.71 -19.88
C THR A 201 8.91 -2.23 -19.86
N TRP A 202 10.12 -2.78 -19.69
CA TRP A 202 10.37 -4.22 -19.56
C TRP A 202 11.41 -4.51 -18.47
N TYR A 203 11.37 -5.74 -17.94
CA TYR A 203 12.33 -6.29 -17.00
C TYR A 203 12.77 -7.67 -17.47
N TYR A 204 14.08 -7.91 -17.51
CA TYR A 204 14.64 -9.22 -17.80
C TYR A 204 15.07 -9.90 -16.52
N LEU A 205 14.40 -11.00 -16.19
CA LEU A 205 14.72 -11.85 -15.04
C LEU A 205 15.74 -12.90 -15.46
N TRP A 206 16.87 -12.92 -14.76
CA TRP A 206 17.86 -13.99 -14.83
C TRP A 206 17.98 -14.67 -13.47
N VAL A 207 17.79 -15.99 -13.43
CA VAL A 207 17.94 -16.83 -12.24
C VAL A 207 18.88 -17.99 -12.53
N ASN A 208 19.80 -18.23 -11.59
CA ASN A 208 20.64 -19.40 -11.49
C ASN A 208 20.26 -20.20 -10.24
N ASP A 209 20.31 -21.52 -10.35
CA ASP A 209 20.26 -22.43 -9.21
C ASP A 209 21.58 -23.18 -9.06
N SER A 210 21.59 -24.21 -8.20
CA SER A 210 22.76 -25.04 -7.90
C SER A 210 23.30 -25.81 -9.11
N THR A 211 22.53 -25.89 -10.19
CA THR A 211 22.89 -26.58 -11.44
C THR A 211 23.20 -25.61 -12.59
N GLY A 212 23.14 -24.30 -12.35
CA GLY A 212 23.47 -23.25 -13.31
C GLY A 212 22.27 -22.40 -13.74
N ASP A 213 22.33 -21.84 -14.95
CA ASP A 213 21.28 -20.95 -15.48
C ASP A 213 19.94 -21.68 -15.63
N LYS A 214 18.85 -21.11 -15.09
CA LYS A 214 17.51 -21.70 -15.14
C LYS A 214 16.45 -20.85 -15.79
N ILE A 215 16.38 -19.58 -15.43
CA ILE A 215 15.33 -18.68 -15.91
C ILE A 215 16.00 -17.48 -16.54
N LYS A 216 15.56 -17.14 -17.76
CA LYS A 216 16.08 -16.04 -18.58
C LYS A 216 14.92 -15.50 -19.41
N THR A 217 14.11 -14.63 -18.81
CA THR A 217 12.80 -14.27 -19.35
C THR A 217 12.54 -12.77 -19.28
N TRP A 218 12.03 -12.21 -20.37
CA TRP A 218 11.54 -10.83 -20.43
C TRP A 218 10.08 -10.75 -19.96
N TYR A 219 9.79 -9.79 -19.10
CA TYR A 219 8.45 -9.43 -18.65
C TYR A 219 8.19 -7.95 -18.95
N THR A 220 7.02 -7.62 -19.48
CA THR A 220 6.58 -6.21 -19.53
C THR A 220 6.34 -5.69 -18.11
N ALA A 221 6.45 -4.38 -17.90
CA ALA A 221 6.07 -3.76 -16.63
C ALA A 221 4.62 -4.12 -16.22
N ALA A 222 3.73 -4.33 -17.19
CA ALA A 222 2.37 -4.78 -16.94
C ALA A 222 2.27 -6.24 -16.49
N GLN A 223 3.05 -7.15 -17.10
CA GLN A 223 3.11 -8.55 -16.66
C GLN A 223 3.68 -8.68 -15.25
N ALA A 224 4.61 -7.80 -14.88
CA ALA A 224 5.16 -7.72 -13.54
C ALA A 224 4.28 -6.92 -12.55
N GLY A 225 3.09 -6.44 -12.96
CA GLY A 225 2.16 -5.74 -12.07
C GLY A 225 2.53 -4.30 -11.71
N CYS A 226 3.48 -3.67 -12.40
CA CYS A 226 4.05 -2.38 -12.06
C CYS A 226 4.08 -1.37 -13.24
N SER A 227 3.06 -1.38 -14.10
CA SER A 227 2.94 -0.51 -15.29
C SER A 227 3.05 0.99 -15.01
N SER A 228 2.75 1.45 -13.79
CA SER A 228 2.81 2.87 -13.43
C SER A 228 4.23 3.36 -13.16
N GLY A 229 5.24 2.47 -13.21
CA GLY A 229 6.63 2.83 -12.90
C GLY A 229 6.87 3.09 -11.41
N SER A 230 5.92 2.73 -10.54
CA SER A 230 5.97 2.96 -9.10
C SER A 230 5.44 1.74 -8.34
N GLY A 231 5.87 1.55 -7.09
CA GLY A 231 5.44 0.43 -6.26
C GLY A 231 6.29 -0.82 -6.50
N THR A 232 5.65 -1.99 -6.47
CA THR A 232 6.32 -3.28 -6.46
C THR A 232 6.05 -4.05 -7.75
N CYS A 233 7.11 -4.56 -8.37
CA CYS A 233 7.04 -5.49 -9.48
C CYS A 233 7.20 -6.93 -8.97
N THR A 234 6.41 -7.86 -9.50
CA THR A 234 6.35 -9.25 -9.06
C THR A 234 6.14 -10.20 -10.23
N VAL A 235 6.92 -11.29 -10.32
CA VAL A 235 6.69 -12.39 -11.27
C VAL A 235 6.91 -13.75 -10.61
N THR A 236 6.11 -14.74 -11.01
CA THR A 236 6.20 -16.12 -10.51
C THR A 236 6.37 -17.08 -11.70
N PRO A 237 7.61 -17.30 -12.18
CA PRO A 237 7.88 -18.28 -13.21
C PRO A 237 7.52 -19.70 -12.74
N SER A 238 6.94 -20.51 -13.61
CA SER A 238 6.54 -21.89 -13.28
C SER A 238 7.68 -22.91 -13.33
N THR A 239 8.92 -22.47 -13.62
CA THR A 239 10.10 -23.34 -13.73
C THR A 239 10.62 -23.69 -12.34
N PRO A 240 10.60 -24.98 -11.94
CA PRO A 240 11.14 -25.39 -10.65
C PRO A 240 12.67 -25.29 -10.61
N LEU A 241 13.22 -24.86 -9.49
CA LEU A 241 14.65 -24.77 -9.19
C LEU A 241 15.13 -26.03 -8.46
N ALA A 242 16.36 -26.44 -8.76
CA ALA A 242 17.05 -27.49 -8.04
C ALA A 242 17.43 -27.03 -6.61
N GLN A 243 17.52 -27.99 -5.70
CA GLN A 243 17.96 -27.75 -4.33
C GLN A 243 19.40 -27.22 -4.30
N GLY A 244 19.67 -26.29 -3.39
CA GLY A 244 20.99 -25.68 -3.18
C GLY A 244 21.02 -24.18 -3.46
N ALA A 245 22.23 -23.62 -3.54
CA ALA A 245 22.43 -22.19 -3.68
C ALA A 245 21.97 -21.68 -5.05
N GLY A 246 21.29 -20.53 -5.07
CA GLY A 246 20.86 -19.84 -6.26
C GLY A 246 21.10 -18.34 -6.17
N GLN A 247 21.11 -17.69 -7.33
CA GLN A 247 21.25 -16.25 -7.46
C GLN A 247 20.31 -15.72 -8.53
N TRP A 248 19.87 -14.48 -8.40
CA TRP A 248 19.04 -13.86 -9.42
C TRP A 248 19.31 -12.36 -9.57
N TRP A 249 18.94 -11.86 -10.75
CA TRP A 249 19.16 -10.51 -11.22
C TRP A 249 17.97 -9.99 -12.03
N ILE A 250 17.86 -8.66 -12.08
CA ILE A 250 16.97 -7.95 -13.00
C ILE A 250 17.78 -6.98 -13.85
N GLN A 251 17.52 -6.97 -15.15
CA GLN A 251 17.92 -5.88 -16.06
C GLN A 251 16.69 -5.10 -16.49
N THR A 252 16.72 -3.79 -16.33
CA THR A 252 15.66 -2.89 -16.79
C THR A 252 15.83 -2.59 -18.28
N TRP A 253 14.73 -2.27 -18.96
CA TRP A 253 14.78 -1.89 -20.37
C TRP A 253 13.65 -0.95 -20.74
N ASN A 254 13.98 -0.02 -21.64
CA ASN A 254 13.01 0.73 -22.41
C ASN A 254 13.53 0.90 -23.85
N SER A 255 12.82 1.65 -24.67
CA SER A 255 13.22 1.89 -26.06
C SER A 255 14.56 2.63 -26.23
N SER A 256 15.10 3.26 -25.18
CA SER A 256 16.47 3.82 -25.19
C SER A 256 17.55 2.75 -25.00
N GLY A 257 17.18 1.52 -24.62
CA GLY A 257 18.08 0.40 -24.43
C GLY A 257 17.99 -0.23 -23.05
N SER A 258 18.88 -1.19 -22.80
CA SER A 258 18.98 -1.86 -21.50
C SER A 258 19.68 -0.98 -20.48
N GLY A 259 19.11 -0.92 -19.28
CA GLY A 259 19.78 -0.39 -18.10
C GLY A 259 20.87 -1.34 -17.57
N PRO A 260 21.58 -0.93 -16.50
CA PRO A 260 22.51 -1.81 -15.81
C PRO A 260 21.79 -3.00 -15.16
N TRP A 261 22.51 -4.11 -14.99
CA TRP A 261 22.05 -5.22 -14.15
C TRP A 261 21.98 -4.81 -12.68
N SER A 262 21.00 -5.34 -11.95
CA SER A 262 20.96 -5.26 -10.48
C SER A 262 22.18 -5.91 -9.84
N SER A 263 22.43 -5.60 -8.56
CA SER A 263 23.26 -6.48 -7.74
C SER A 263 22.60 -7.86 -7.63
N ALA A 264 23.41 -8.91 -7.55
CA ALA A 264 22.91 -10.28 -7.37
C ALA A 264 22.20 -10.41 -6.01
N SER A 265 21.00 -10.97 -5.99
CA SER A 265 20.39 -11.46 -4.74
C SER A 265 20.61 -12.96 -4.64
N SER A 266 21.04 -13.43 -3.47
CA SER A 266 21.37 -14.84 -3.22
C SER A 266 20.31 -15.50 -2.35
N PHE A 267 20.00 -16.76 -2.67
CA PHE A 267 19.09 -17.60 -1.91
C PHE A 267 19.59 -19.06 -1.88
N THR A 268 18.98 -19.89 -1.04
CA THR A 268 19.23 -21.33 -0.99
C THR A 268 17.88 -22.05 -1.05
N VAL A 269 17.65 -22.84 -2.09
CA VAL A 269 16.50 -23.74 -2.19
C VAL A 269 16.77 -24.94 -1.28
N GLY A 270 16.16 -24.93 -0.10
CA GLY A 270 16.17 -26.05 0.82
C GLY A 270 15.43 -27.24 0.22
N GLY A 271 15.95 -28.45 0.46
CA GLY A 271 15.29 -29.65 0.00
C GLY A 271 13.98 -29.95 0.70
N ASN A 272 13.17 -30.80 0.04
CA ASN A 272 11.96 -31.42 0.58
C ASN A 272 12.21 -31.69 2.07
N GLN A 273 11.59 -30.88 2.91
CA GLN A 273 11.49 -31.19 4.30
C GLN A 273 10.68 -32.47 4.35
N THR A 274 11.31 -33.58 4.73
CA THR A 274 10.54 -34.79 5.02
C THR A 274 9.64 -34.44 6.18
N SER A 275 8.32 -34.46 5.93
CA SER A 275 7.31 -34.43 6.97
C SER A 275 7.75 -35.33 8.11
N TYR A 276 7.98 -34.73 9.28
CA TYR A 276 8.40 -35.48 10.45
C TYR A 276 7.13 -36.05 11.08
N THR A 277 6.92 -37.36 10.97
CA THR A 277 5.90 -38.03 11.78
C THR A 277 6.39 -38.01 13.22
N CYS A 278 5.64 -37.34 14.09
CA CYS A 278 5.97 -37.29 15.50
C CYS A 278 5.97 -38.70 16.10
N PRO A 279 7.11 -39.26 16.55
CA PRO A 279 7.07 -40.47 17.34
C PRO A 279 6.62 -40.03 18.73
N SER A 280 5.30 -40.01 18.98
CA SER A 280 4.78 -39.96 20.35
C SER A 280 5.45 -41.09 21.12
N THR A 281 6.39 -40.76 22.00
CA THR A 281 7.14 -41.78 22.76
C THR A 281 6.32 -42.30 23.93
N PHE A 282 5.22 -41.61 24.28
CA PHE A 282 4.29 -42.07 25.30
C PHE A 282 3.11 -42.82 24.67
N ALA A 283 2.71 -43.91 25.32
CA ALA A 283 1.46 -44.61 25.00
C ALA A 283 0.23 -43.73 25.32
N THR A 284 0.33 -42.96 26.41
CA THR A 284 -0.64 -41.96 26.85
C THR A 284 0.09 -40.72 27.35
N ASP A 285 -0.44 -39.52 27.11
CA ASP A 285 0.21 -38.27 27.51
C ASP A 285 0.42 -38.12 29.03
N SER A 286 -0.26 -38.95 29.85
CA SER A 286 -0.02 -39.08 31.29
C SER A 286 1.41 -39.47 31.68
N GLY A 287 2.20 -40.05 30.75
CA GLY A 287 3.61 -40.36 30.95
C GLY A 287 4.53 -39.14 30.99
N PHE A 288 4.09 -37.99 30.48
CA PHE A 288 4.88 -36.76 30.47
C PHE A 288 4.92 -36.10 31.85
N ASN A 289 6.11 -35.95 32.42
CA ASN A 289 6.34 -35.17 33.64
C ASN A 289 6.89 -33.79 33.30
N ASP A 290 6.11 -32.75 33.58
CA ASP A 290 6.50 -31.38 33.25
C ASP A 290 7.35 -30.78 34.39
N SER A 291 8.65 -31.05 34.37
CA SER A 291 9.57 -30.57 35.40
C SER A 291 9.66 -29.05 35.47
N TYR A 292 9.34 -28.33 34.38
CA TYR A 292 9.30 -26.87 34.35
C TYR A 292 8.23 -26.32 35.31
N VAL A 293 7.06 -27.00 35.33
CA VAL A 293 5.94 -26.67 36.22
C VAL A 293 6.25 -27.09 37.65
N THR A 294 6.73 -28.33 37.86
CA THR A 294 6.98 -28.85 39.22
C THR A 294 8.12 -28.13 39.94
N SER A 295 9.11 -27.61 39.20
CA SER A 295 10.18 -26.77 39.76
C SER A 295 9.77 -25.29 39.93
N SER A 296 8.55 -24.90 39.56
CA SER A 296 8.09 -23.51 39.53
C SER A 296 9.08 -22.57 38.80
N HIS A 297 9.50 -22.98 37.61
CA HIS A 297 10.50 -22.25 36.83
C HIS A 297 10.12 -20.77 36.61
N VAL A 298 11.08 -19.86 36.67
CA VAL A 298 10.82 -18.43 36.44
C VAL A 298 10.36 -18.17 35.01
N ASP A 299 9.56 -17.13 34.81
CA ASP A 299 9.09 -16.72 33.48
C ASP A 299 10.27 -16.31 32.58
N ILE A 300 10.23 -16.78 31.33
CA ILE A 300 11.17 -16.37 30.28
C ILE A 300 10.43 -15.40 29.37
N SER A 301 10.91 -14.16 29.31
CA SER A 301 10.29 -13.12 28.47
C SER A 301 10.64 -13.32 27.00
N TRP A 302 9.75 -12.88 26.11
CA TRP A 302 10.07 -12.77 24.68
C TRP A 302 11.23 -11.78 24.48
N PRO A 303 12.21 -12.04 23.60
CA PRO A 303 13.35 -11.14 23.40
C PRO A 303 12.90 -9.74 22.95
N SER A 304 13.37 -8.70 23.66
CA SER A 304 12.94 -7.31 23.42
C SER A 304 13.36 -6.77 22.05
N GLN A 305 14.45 -7.27 21.47
CA GLN A 305 14.86 -6.89 20.11
C GLN A 305 13.84 -7.29 19.03
N PHE A 306 12.92 -8.21 19.33
CA PHE A 306 11.91 -8.72 18.40
C PHE A 306 10.49 -8.21 18.72
N THR A 307 10.39 -7.10 19.45
CA THR A 307 9.11 -6.53 19.87
C THR A 307 8.42 -5.71 18.77
N TYR A 308 9.16 -4.88 18.03
CA TYR A 308 8.59 -3.78 17.22
C TYR A 308 8.68 -3.94 15.69
N GLY A 309 9.11 -5.09 15.16
CA GLY A 309 9.28 -5.30 13.71
C GLY A 309 8.71 -6.62 13.21
N ALA A 310 8.54 -6.70 11.89
CA ALA A 310 8.27 -7.97 11.20
C ALA A 310 9.39 -8.97 11.52
N MET A 311 9.03 -10.23 11.70
CA MET A 311 9.95 -11.27 12.15
C MET A 311 10.19 -12.31 11.07
N THR A 312 11.44 -12.72 10.95
CA THR A 312 11.78 -13.91 10.17
C THR A 312 11.53 -15.17 10.99
N VAL A 313 11.28 -16.30 10.31
CA VAL A 313 11.18 -17.62 10.93
C VAL A 313 12.44 -17.99 11.72
N ALA A 314 13.61 -17.51 11.30
CA ALA A 314 14.86 -17.67 12.06
C ALA A 314 14.81 -16.96 13.42
N GLN A 315 14.24 -15.74 13.50
CA GLN A 315 14.10 -14.99 14.75
C GLN A 315 13.01 -15.58 15.67
N ILE A 316 11.95 -16.15 15.10
CA ILE A 316 10.96 -16.92 15.87
C ILE A 316 11.62 -18.16 16.46
N ALA A 317 12.35 -18.94 15.64
CA ALA A 317 13.09 -20.11 16.08
C ALA A 317 14.11 -19.74 17.18
N GLU A 318 14.87 -18.66 17.00
CA GLU A 318 15.83 -18.15 17.98
C GLU A 318 15.16 -17.89 19.34
N SER A 319 14.00 -17.23 19.32
CA SER A 319 13.23 -16.91 20.54
C SER A 319 12.81 -18.18 21.28
N PHE A 320 12.18 -19.12 20.58
CA PHE A 320 11.75 -20.40 21.18
C PHE A 320 12.94 -21.24 21.63
N ASN A 321 14.03 -21.32 20.85
CA ASN A 321 15.21 -22.13 21.17
C ASN A 321 15.96 -21.60 22.38
N ALA A 322 16.00 -20.28 22.58
CA ALA A 322 16.52 -19.70 23.81
C ALA A 322 15.72 -20.14 25.04
N ALA A 323 14.39 -20.21 24.95
CA ALA A 323 13.54 -20.70 26.02
C ALA A 323 13.66 -22.22 26.22
N ARG A 324 13.69 -23.01 25.13
CA ARG A 324 13.91 -24.46 25.17
C ARG A 324 15.23 -24.83 25.84
N ALA A 325 16.29 -24.06 25.62
CA ALA A 325 17.58 -24.29 26.27
C ALA A 325 17.53 -24.17 27.80
N ALA A 326 16.53 -23.46 28.35
CA ALA A 326 16.29 -23.33 29.79
C ALA A 326 15.18 -24.29 30.29
N ASP A 327 14.48 -24.99 29.41
CA ASP A 327 13.41 -25.93 29.75
C ASP A 327 13.91 -27.37 29.67
N SER A 328 14.13 -27.99 30.83
CA SER A 328 14.66 -29.36 30.91
C SER A 328 13.72 -30.45 30.37
N THR A 329 12.48 -30.11 30.04
CA THR A 329 11.49 -31.08 29.51
C THR A 329 11.63 -31.33 28.02
N VAL A 330 12.39 -30.53 27.30
CA VAL A 330 12.54 -30.58 25.85
C VAL A 330 13.99 -30.79 25.46
N THR A 331 14.22 -31.62 24.45
CA THR A 331 15.52 -31.77 23.81
C THR A 331 15.38 -31.44 22.33
N GLY A 332 16.34 -30.67 21.81
CA GLY A 332 16.33 -30.25 20.41
C GLY A 332 15.67 -28.91 20.13
N ASN A 333 16.13 -28.31 19.03
CA ASN A 333 15.70 -26.99 18.58
C ASN A 333 14.38 -27.09 17.81
N LEU A 334 13.53 -26.07 17.96
CA LEU A 334 12.44 -25.77 17.05
C LEU A 334 13.03 -25.49 15.67
N VAL A 335 12.54 -26.26 14.69
CA VAL A 335 12.78 -26.03 13.27
C VAL A 335 11.51 -25.44 12.70
N MET A 336 11.57 -24.18 12.28
CA MET A 336 10.43 -23.49 11.70
C MET A 336 10.22 -23.89 10.24
N PRO A 337 8.99 -23.82 9.70
CA PRO A 337 8.77 -23.85 8.27
C PRO A 337 9.58 -22.76 7.58
N PRO A 338 9.80 -22.92 6.27
CA PRO A 338 10.27 -21.87 5.38
C PRO A 338 9.43 -20.58 5.50
N GLN A 339 10.06 -19.41 5.33
CA GLN A 339 9.42 -18.11 5.55
C GLN A 339 8.10 -17.96 4.78
N ALA A 340 8.08 -18.28 3.49
CA ALA A 340 6.87 -18.16 2.66
C ALA A 340 5.73 -19.07 3.13
N ILE A 341 6.04 -20.26 3.64
CA ILE A 341 5.04 -21.17 4.21
C ILE A 341 4.49 -20.59 5.51
N TRP A 342 5.38 -20.12 6.40
CA TRP A 342 4.98 -19.49 7.65
C TRP A 342 4.10 -18.25 7.42
N ASP A 343 4.45 -17.42 6.45
CA ASP A 343 3.71 -16.20 6.13
C ASP A 343 2.33 -16.50 5.52
N ALA A 344 2.19 -17.64 4.83
CA ALA A 344 0.91 -18.11 4.27
C ALA A 344 -0.01 -18.77 5.31
N TYR A 345 0.54 -19.27 6.43
CA TYR A 345 -0.26 -19.88 7.48
C TYR A 345 -1.25 -18.91 8.12
N SER A 346 -2.49 -19.37 8.26
CA SER A 346 -3.50 -18.76 9.11
C SER A 346 -3.08 -18.75 10.59
N SER A 347 -3.78 -17.96 11.40
CA SER A 347 -3.57 -17.93 12.86
C SER A 347 -3.67 -19.33 13.50
N SER A 348 -4.60 -20.16 13.04
CA SER A 348 -4.77 -21.53 13.54
C SER A 348 -3.63 -22.45 13.12
N GLU A 349 -3.17 -22.35 11.88
CA GLU A 349 -2.03 -23.14 11.38
C GLU A 349 -0.73 -22.77 12.09
N LYS A 350 -0.48 -21.47 12.33
CA LYS A 350 0.67 -21.00 13.12
C LYS A 350 0.63 -21.54 14.55
N ALA A 351 -0.53 -21.53 15.20
CA ALA A 351 -0.68 -22.07 16.55
C ALA A 351 -0.51 -23.60 16.57
N LEU A 352 -1.18 -24.32 15.67
CA LEU A 352 -1.08 -25.78 15.57
C LEU A 352 0.36 -26.20 15.36
N PHE A 353 1.07 -25.55 14.42
CA PHE A 353 2.47 -25.81 14.13
C PHE A 353 3.35 -25.70 15.38
N LEU A 354 3.30 -24.55 16.07
CA LEU A 354 4.14 -24.28 17.24
C LEU A 354 3.79 -25.22 18.39
N VAL A 355 2.51 -25.42 18.68
CA VAL A 355 2.05 -26.29 19.76
C VAL A 355 2.43 -27.74 19.49
N ASN A 356 2.20 -28.25 18.27
CA ASN A 356 2.58 -29.61 17.91
C ASN A 356 4.10 -29.80 17.89
N SER A 357 4.87 -28.80 17.47
CA SER A 357 6.34 -28.85 17.55
C SER A 357 6.85 -28.92 19.00
N GLU A 358 6.15 -28.30 19.94
CA GLU A 358 6.47 -28.33 21.37
C GLU A 358 6.01 -29.62 22.05
N ARG A 359 4.81 -30.11 21.70
CA ARG A 359 4.30 -31.42 22.15
C ARG A 359 5.21 -32.54 21.67
N CYS A 360 5.54 -32.52 20.38
CA CYS A 360 6.34 -33.56 19.78
C CYS A 360 7.77 -33.63 20.33
N ALA A 361 8.43 -32.49 20.53
CA ALA A 361 9.77 -32.44 21.11
C ALA A 361 9.83 -32.92 22.58
N ARG A 362 8.67 -33.15 23.21
CA ARG A 362 8.50 -33.69 24.56
C ARG A 362 7.91 -35.10 24.56
N GLY A 363 7.74 -35.71 23.38
CA GLY A 363 7.20 -37.07 23.25
C GLY A 363 5.68 -37.18 23.47
N LEU A 364 4.97 -36.05 23.61
CA LEU A 364 3.51 -35.99 23.68
C LEU A 364 2.89 -36.23 22.30
N ARG A 365 1.69 -36.81 22.27
CA ARG A 365 0.89 -36.92 21.05
C ARG A 365 0.55 -35.52 20.52
N ILE A 366 0.56 -35.30 19.21
CA ILE A 366 0.19 -34.00 18.63
C ILE A 366 -1.32 -33.76 18.68
N TYR A 367 -1.76 -32.51 18.63
CA TYR A 367 -3.15 -32.21 18.27
C TYR A 367 -3.39 -32.62 16.81
N GLU A 368 -4.50 -33.33 16.56
CA GLU A 368 -4.77 -33.95 15.27
C GLU A 368 -5.02 -32.95 14.13
N GLY A 369 -5.42 -31.73 14.48
CA GLY A 369 -5.52 -30.64 13.54
C GLY A 369 -6.45 -29.52 13.98
N ILE A 370 -6.95 -28.79 12.99
CA ILE A 370 -7.82 -27.64 13.17
C ILE A 370 -9.21 -27.98 12.65
N ALA A 371 -10.22 -27.74 13.49
CA ALA A 371 -11.62 -27.82 13.08
C ALA A 371 -12.11 -26.42 12.66
N PRO A 372 -12.50 -26.22 11.38
CA PRO A 372 -12.95 -24.92 10.88
C PRO A 372 -14.11 -24.31 11.69
N GLU A 373 -15.01 -25.15 12.22
CA GLU A 373 -16.16 -24.71 13.01
C GLU A 373 -15.76 -24.06 14.33
N ILE A 374 -14.63 -24.48 14.93
CA ILE A 374 -14.10 -23.84 16.15
C ILE A 374 -13.54 -22.45 15.82
N ILE A 375 -12.97 -22.27 14.63
CA ILE A 375 -12.43 -20.95 14.23
C ILE A 375 -13.58 -19.95 14.08
N THR A 376 -14.56 -20.31 13.24
CA THR A 376 -15.54 -19.35 12.74
C THR A 376 -16.62 -19.02 13.77
N ALA A 377 -16.99 -19.97 14.63
CA ALA A 377 -18.15 -19.81 15.51
C ALA A 377 -17.80 -19.40 16.95
N PRO A 378 -16.89 -20.08 17.69
CA PRO A 378 -16.49 -19.62 19.02
C PRO A 378 -15.25 -18.73 19.02
N ALA A 379 -14.14 -19.13 18.39
CA ALA A 379 -12.85 -18.48 18.65
C ALA A 379 -12.76 -17.05 18.08
N GLN A 380 -13.09 -16.86 16.80
CA GLN A 380 -12.98 -15.56 16.14
C GLN A 380 -13.98 -14.53 16.69
N PRO A 381 -15.28 -14.85 16.89
CA PRO A 381 -16.22 -13.92 17.52
C PRO A 381 -15.85 -13.58 18.95
N TYR A 382 -15.30 -14.52 19.72
CA TYR A 382 -14.86 -14.23 21.09
C TYR A 382 -13.63 -13.32 21.13
N ALA A 383 -12.67 -13.50 20.23
CA ALA A 383 -11.55 -12.58 20.08
C ALA A 383 -12.04 -11.14 19.76
N GLN A 384 -13.06 -11.02 18.92
CA GLN A 384 -13.69 -9.72 18.61
C GLN A 384 -14.40 -9.13 19.82
N LEU A 385 -15.12 -9.93 20.60
CA LEU A 385 -15.75 -9.48 21.85
C LEU A 385 -14.72 -8.94 22.84
N LEU A 386 -13.61 -9.64 23.06
CA LEU A 386 -12.55 -9.18 23.96
C LEU A 386 -11.90 -7.88 23.46
N ALA A 387 -11.79 -7.72 22.13
CA ALA A 387 -11.27 -6.50 21.52
C ALA A 387 -12.22 -5.30 21.69
N THR A 388 -13.53 -5.52 21.78
CA THR A 388 -14.53 -4.44 21.95
C THR A 388 -14.96 -4.20 23.39
N ALA A 389 -14.67 -5.14 24.31
CA ALA A 389 -15.04 -5.02 25.72
C ALA A 389 -14.40 -3.80 26.41
N ALA A 390 -15.22 -3.10 27.19
CA ALA A 390 -14.78 -1.99 28.04
C ALA A 390 -13.72 -2.47 29.05
N GLY A 391 -12.63 -1.72 29.23
CA GLY A 391 -11.53 -2.06 30.13
C GLY A 391 -10.46 -3.01 29.56
N GLY A 392 -10.77 -3.77 28.50
CA GLY A 392 -9.76 -4.46 27.70
C GLY A 392 -8.96 -5.57 28.37
N GLY A 393 -9.44 -6.12 29.48
CA GLY A 393 -8.86 -7.29 30.13
C GLY A 393 -9.18 -8.60 29.39
N LEU A 394 -8.59 -9.69 29.88
CA LEU A 394 -8.98 -11.05 29.50
C LEU A 394 -10.04 -11.55 30.48
N SER A 395 -11.06 -12.23 29.97
CA SER A 395 -12.05 -12.95 30.76
C SER A 395 -12.55 -14.12 29.94
N HIS A 396 -12.67 -15.29 30.56
CA HIS A 396 -13.25 -16.49 29.93
C HIS A 396 -14.79 -16.45 29.87
N ASN A 397 -15.40 -15.47 30.53
CA ASN A 397 -16.86 -15.34 30.67
C ASN A 397 -17.36 -13.95 30.30
N ALA A 398 -16.64 -13.24 29.42
CA ALA A 398 -16.98 -11.87 29.00
C ALA A 398 -18.39 -11.76 28.37
N ASP A 399 -18.91 -12.83 27.77
CA ASP A 399 -20.25 -12.94 27.21
C ASP A 399 -21.27 -13.60 28.16
N GLY A 400 -20.90 -13.84 29.42
CA GLY A 400 -21.73 -14.54 30.39
C GLY A 400 -21.79 -16.07 30.21
N ARG A 401 -21.09 -16.63 29.23
CA ARG A 401 -21.01 -18.08 28.97
C ARG A 401 -19.64 -18.61 29.38
N THR A 402 -19.56 -19.88 29.78
CA THR A 402 -18.30 -20.61 29.93
C THR A 402 -17.73 -20.98 28.55
N PRO A 403 -16.42 -21.25 28.44
CA PRO A 403 -15.83 -21.75 27.20
C PRO A 403 -16.53 -23.00 26.64
N TRP A 404 -16.94 -23.92 27.52
CA TRP A 404 -17.67 -25.13 27.12
C TRP A 404 -19.08 -24.85 26.61
N GLU A 405 -19.80 -23.89 27.21
CA GLU A 405 -21.10 -23.45 26.70
C GLU A 405 -20.97 -22.80 25.32
N ARG A 406 -19.91 -22.02 25.06
CA ARG A 406 -19.62 -21.47 23.72
C ARG A 406 -19.35 -22.57 22.71
N LEU A 407 -18.47 -23.52 23.04
CA LEU A 407 -18.16 -24.66 22.18
C LEU A 407 -19.41 -25.49 21.84
N ALA A 408 -20.28 -25.73 22.83
CA ALA A 408 -21.53 -26.47 22.62
C ALA A 408 -22.54 -25.71 21.75
N GLN A 409 -22.79 -24.43 22.05
CA GLN A 409 -23.82 -23.64 21.35
C GLN A 409 -23.38 -23.21 19.96
N ASP A 410 -22.11 -22.83 19.79
CA ASP A 410 -21.63 -22.16 18.59
C ASP A 410 -20.99 -23.16 17.61
N ALA A 411 -20.30 -24.19 18.11
CA ALA A 411 -19.61 -25.20 17.29
C ALA A 411 -20.20 -26.62 17.39
N GLY A 412 -21.27 -26.83 18.18
CA GLY A 412 -21.90 -28.14 18.34
C GLY A 412 -21.06 -29.16 19.13
N VAL A 413 -20.02 -28.71 19.84
CA VAL A 413 -19.12 -29.57 20.62
C VAL A 413 -19.77 -29.88 21.97
N THR A 414 -20.34 -31.07 22.11
CA THR A 414 -21.09 -31.49 23.29
C THR A 414 -20.35 -32.63 24.00
N VAL A 415 -19.88 -32.34 25.21
CA VAL A 415 -19.20 -33.30 26.09
C VAL A 415 -20.09 -34.51 26.36
N ASN A 416 -19.51 -35.72 26.33
CA ASN A 416 -20.17 -37.03 26.44
C ASN A 416 -21.11 -37.38 25.28
N SER A 417 -21.15 -36.57 24.22
CA SER A 417 -21.90 -36.86 22.99
C SER A 417 -20.93 -37.08 21.83
N ASN A 418 -20.26 -36.01 21.39
CA ASN A 418 -19.28 -36.03 20.29
C ASN A 418 -17.88 -35.54 20.70
N ALA A 419 -17.72 -35.17 21.97
CA ALA A 419 -16.44 -34.81 22.57
C ALA A 419 -16.31 -35.49 23.93
N ASP A 420 -15.10 -35.87 24.29
CA ASP A 420 -14.75 -36.33 25.63
C ASP A 420 -14.40 -35.14 26.53
N PHE A 421 -14.61 -35.30 27.83
CA PHE A 421 -14.34 -34.19 28.75
C PHE A 421 -12.84 -33.97 28.88
N PHE A 422 -12.43 -32.80 28.41
CA PHE A 422 -11.10 -32.27 28.61
C PHE A 422 -11.19 -31.11 29.61
N MET A 423 -10.32 -31.05 30.62
CA MET A 423 -10.49 -30.06 31.71
C MET A 423 -10.29 -28.59 31.29
N PHE A 424 -9.88 -28.36 30.05
CA PHE A 424 -9.58 -27.07 29.50
C PHE A 424 -10.31 -26.91 28.15
N ALA A 425 -10.74 -25.70 27.84
CA ALA A 425 -11.42 -25.41 26.56
C ALA A 425 -10.92 -24.13 25.88
N GLU A 426 -10.12 -23.31 26.56
CA GLU A 426 -9.74 -21.99 26.07
C GLU A 426 -8.47 -21.48 26.73
N ASN A 427 -7.54 -21.00 25.90
CA ASN A 427 -6.43 -20.15 26.29
C ASN A 427 -6.64 -18.76 25.72
N LEU A 428 -6.38 -17.75 26.55
CA LEU A 428 -6.52 -16.34 26.20
C LEU A 428 -5.18 -15.63 26.33
N ALA A 429 -4.87 -14.76 25.38
CA ALA A 429 -3.72 -13.87 25.46
C ALA A 429 -4.04 -12.54 24.77
N TYR A 430 -3.26 -11.51 25.11
CA TYR A 430 -3.11 -10.37 24.24
C TYR A 430 -1.66 -9.93 24.15
N GLN A 431 -1.30 -9.33 23.02
CA GLN A 431 -0.03 -8.62 22.82
C GLN A 431 -0.34 -7.15 22.60
N SER A 432 0.43 -6.24 23.22
CA SER A 432 0.25 -4.80 23.06
C SER A 432 1.55 -4.14 22.64
N VAL A 433 1.48 -3.26 21.63
CA VAL A 433 2.58 -2.38 21.24
C VAL A 433 2.09 -0.94 21.18
N GLY A 434 2.94 0.00 21.63
CA GLY A 434 2.65 1.42 21.67
C GLY A 434 3.68 2.24 20.89
N ALA A 435 3.22 3.31 20.25
CA ALA A 435 4.07 4.26 19.52
C ALA A 435 3.55 5.70 19.65
N SER A 436 4.43 6.68 19.44
CA SER A 436 4.11 8.11 19.57
C SER A 436 3.50 8.73 18.30
N GLY A 437 3.72 8.13 17.12
CA GLY A 437 3.35 8.71 15.81
C GLY A 437 2.11 8.11 15.14
N GLY A 438 1.44 7.14 15.76
CA GLY A 438 0.30 6.42 15.18
C GLY A 438 0.17 4.99 15.71
N PHE A 439 -0.93 4.31 15.37
CA PHE A 439 -1.19 2.93 15.84
C PHE A 439 -0.21 1.93 15.20
N PRO A 440 0.69 1.30 15.99
CA PRO A 440 1.68 0.37 15.45
C PRO A 440 1.09 -1.01 15.13
N THR A 441 1.75 -1.80 14.31
CA THR A 441 1.33 -3.19 14.05
C THR A 441 1.89 -4.14 15.12
N VAL A 442 1.06 -5.06 15.62
CA VAL A 442 1.51 -6.20 16.42
C VAL A 442 1.97 -7.31 15.47
N PHE A 443 3.28 -7.50 15.34
CA PHE A 443 3.85 -8.58 14.54
C PHE A 443 3.88 -9.91 15.30
N GLU A 444 3.55 -11.00 14.60
CA GLU A 444 3.50 -12.38 15.09
C GLU A 444 2.70 -12.55 16.41
N PRO A 445 1.45 -12.07 16.49
CA PRO A 445 0.67 -12.13 17.72
C PRO A 445 0.43 -13.56 18.21
N VAL A 446 0.21 -14.51 17.30
CA VAL A 446 -0.01 -15.93 17.64
C VAL A 446 1.25 -16.57 18.19
N ALA A 447 2.41 -16.40 17.54
CA ALA A 447 3.66 -16.99 18.02
C ALA A 447 4.04 -16.44 19.41
N LYS A 448 3.85 -15.13 19.63
CA LYS A 448 4.08 -14.49 20.92
C LYS A 448 3.09 -14.97 21.99
N SER A 449 1.83 -15.22 21.63
CA SER A 449 0.83 -15.79 22.54
C SER A 449 1.17 -17.23 22.93
N VAL A 450 1.51 -18.10 21.96
CA VAL A 450 1.94 -19.48 22.24
C VAL A 450 3.19 -19.50 23.12
N TYR A 451 4.19 -18.67 22.80
CA TYR A 451 5.38 -18.53 23.63
C TYR A 451 5.04 -18.08 25.06
N ALA A 452 4.18 -17.09 25.22
CA ALA A 452 3.77 -16.60 26.54
C ALA A 452 3.05 -17.69 27.35
N TRP A 453 2.13 -18.44 26.73
CA TRP A 453 1.45 -19.56 27.37
C TRP A 453 2.41 -20.67 27.80
N LEU A 454 3.51 -20.89 27.07
CA LEU A 454 4.48 -21.95 27.38
C LEU A 454 5.53 -21.55 28.41
N TYR A 455 6.03 -20.30 28.32
CA TYR A 455 7.25 -19.88 29.00
C TYR A 455 7.08 -18.67 29.92
N LYS A 456 5.96 -17.95 29.83
CA LYS A 456 5.64 -16.76 30.64
C LYS A 456 4.27 -16.92 31.33
N ASP A 457 4.13 -18.03 32.05
CA ASP A 457 2.84 -18.49 32.58
C ASP A 457 2.84 -18.77 34.10
N LYS A 458 3.93 -18.43 34.80
CA LYS A 458 4.02 -18.64 36.25
C LYS A 458 2.93 -17.91 37.01
N GLY A 459 2.55 -16.72 36.57
CA GLY A 459 1.50 -15.90 37.19
C GLY A 459 0.11 -16.55 37.18
N SER A 460 -0.15 -17.48 36.25
CA SER A 460 -1.39 -18.26 36.15
C SER A 460 -1.21 -19.70 36.64
N SER A 461 -0.19 -19.96 37.45
CA SER A 461 0.17 -21.30 37.93
C SER A 461 0.34 -22.31 36.78
N TYR A 462 0.88 -21.85 35.65
CA TYR A 462 1.08 -22.64 34.43
C TYR A 462 -0.21 -23.21 33.81
N GLY A 463 -1.36 -22.60 34.07
CA GLY A 463 -2.65 -23.05 33.55
C GLY A 463 -2.69 -23.08 32.01
N HIS A 464 -2.09 -22.09 31.35
CA HIS A 464 -2.05 -22.03 29.90
C HIS A 464 -1.07 -23.06 29.31
N ARG A 465 0.08 -23.31 29.95
CA ARG A 465 1.02 -24.38 29.56
C ARG A 465 0.38 -25.76 29.71
N ASN A 466 -0.30 -25.99 30.84
CA ASN A 466 -1.00 -27.25 31.11
C ASN A 466 -2.12 -27.52 30.08
N PHE A 467 -2.76 -26.47 29.55
CA PHE A 467 -3.68 -26.61 28.42
C PHE A 467 -2.98 -27.14 27.17
N LEU A 468 -1.90 -26.49 26.75
CA LEU A 468 -1.16 -26.86 25.53
C LEU A 468 -0.53 -28.25 25.64
N PHE A 469 -0.15 -28.67 26.84
CA PHE A 469 0.39 -30.00 27.17
C PHE A 469 -0.63 -30.89 27.89
N ALA A 470 -1.90 -30.76 27.51
CA ALA A 470 -2.99 -31.65 27.90
C ALA A 470 -2.56 -33.12 27.96
N LYS A 471 -2.82 -33.80 29.09
CA LYS A 471 -2.40 -35.19 29.31
C LYS A 471 -3.52 -36.23 29.28
N GLN A 472 -4.77 -35.78 29.13
CA GLN A 472 -5.98 -36.59 29.32
C GLN A 472 -6.81 -36.72 28.04
N LEU A 473 -6.20 -36.46 26.88
CA LEU A 473 -6.87 -36.65 25.60
C LEU A 473 -7.01 -38.15 25.32
N VAL A 474 -8.23 -38.60 25.06
CA VAL A 474 -8.58 -40.01 24.86
C VAL A 474 -8.56 -40.31 23.37
N GLU A 475 -7.59 -41.12 22.91
CA GLU A 475 -7.48 -41.47 21.49
C GLU A 475 -8.65 -42.37 21.05
N ASN A 476 -9.72 -41.74 20.55
CA ASN A 476 -10.91 -42.42 20.07
C ASN A 476 -11.64 -41.64 18.96
N SER A 477 -11.06 -40.56 18.45
CA SER A 477 -11.53 -39.81 17.27
C SER A 477 -11.34 -40.58 15.95
N GLY A 478 -10.28 -41.40 15.86
CA GLY A 478 -10.02 -42.29 14.72
C GLY A 478 -8.73 -42.02 13.95
N LYS A 479 -7.84 -41.13 14.43
CA LYS A 479 -6.49 -40.92 13.87
C LYS A 479 -5.41 -41.40 14.82
N THR A 480 -4.75 -42.49 14.46
CA THR A 480 -3.74 -43.15 15.33
C THR A 480 -2.54 -42.29 15.77
N GLU A 481 -2.30 -41.13 15.14
CA GLU A 481 -1.11 -40.30 15.33
C GLU A 481 -1.36 -38.98 16.08
N GLY A 482 -2.61 -38.61 16.36
CA GLY A 482 -2.94 -37.32 16.98
C GLY A 482 -4.32 -37.33 17.64
N GLU A 483 -4.49 -36.57 18.73
CA GLU A 483 -5.80 -36.43 19.40
C GLU A 483 -6.04 -34.97 19.80
N GLY A 484 -7.29 -34.53 19.71
CA GLY A 484 -7.72 -33.17 20.02
C GLY A 484 -7.67 -32.20 18.83
N LEU A 485 -8.71 -31.37 18.74
CA LEU A 485 -8.89 -30.36 17.69
C LEU A 485 -8.79 -28.96 18.27
N ILE A 486 -8.18 -28.05 17.51
CA ILE A 486 -8.03 -26.64 17.91
C ILE A 486 -8.68 -25.66 16.92
N GLY A 487 -8.90 -24.44 17.37
CA GLY A 487 -9.23 -23.29 16.53
C GLY A 487 -8.78 -21.99 17.16
N VAL A 488 -8.25 -21.06 16.35
CA VAL A 488 -7.73 -19.78 16.83
C VAL A 488 -8.45 -18.59 16.21
N GLY A 489 -8.93 -17.71 17.08
CA GLY A 489 -9.45 -16.40 16.73
C GLY A 489 -8.45 -15.30 17.07
N VAL A 490 -8.33 -14.29 16.20
CA VAL A 490 -7.48 -13.12 16.44
C VAL A 490 -8.24 -11.85 16.12
N SER A 491 -8.21 -10.88 17.03
CA SER A 491 -8.79 -9.56 16.80
C SER A 491 -7.95 -8.47 17.44
N SER A 492 -7.89 -7.31 16.80
CA SER A 492 -7.11 -6.17 17.30
C SER A 492 -7.98 -4.98 17.62
N LYS A 493 -7.55 -4.20 18.60
CA LYS A 493 -8.12 -2.88 18.90
C LYS A 493 -7.04 -1.83 18.99
N ASN A 494 -7.40 -0.63 18.54
CA ASN A 494 -6.58 0.56 18.64
C ASN A 494 -7.15 1.47 19.74
N PHE A 495 -6.29 1.97 20.62
CA PHE A 495 -6.69 2.89 21.69
C PHE A 495 -5.54 3.83 22.03
N GLN A 496 -5.86 4.97 22.63
CA GLN A 496 -4.86 5.92 23.11
C GLN A 496 -4.82 5.89 24.63
N GLU A 497 -3.62 5.88 25.19
CA GLU A 497 -3.40 5.90 26.64
C GLU A 497 -2.08 6.61 26.93
N ASN A 498 -2.09 7.55 27.89
CA ASN A 498 -0.92 8.31 28.31
C ASN A 498 -0.16 9.03 27.17
N GLY A 499 -0.90 9.50 26.15
CA GLY A 499 -0.31 10.20 24.99
C GLY A 499 0.32 9.28 23.94
N PHE A 500 0.18 7.97 24.07
CA PHE A 500 0.65 6.98 23.09
C PHE A 500 -0.51 6.33 22.34
N PHE A 501 -0.26 5.97 21.09
CA PHE A 501 -1.14 5.16 20.26
C PHE A 501 -0.80 3.69 20.47
N TRP A 502 -1.76 2.91 20.96
CA TRP A 502 -1.59 1.49 21.25
C TRP A 502 -2.42 0.64 20.30
N THR A 503 -1.83 -0.47 19.88
CA THR A 503 -2.54 -1.57 19.24
C THR A 503 -2.41 -2.79 20.13
N ARG A 504 -3.55 -3.37 20.50
CA ARG A 504 -3.62 -4.61 21.27
C ARG A 504 -4.31 -5.68 20.44
N THR A 505 -3.64 -6.81 20.27
CA THR A 505 -4.15 -7.97 19.54
C THR A 505 -4.46 -9.09 20.52
N TYR A 506 -5.71 -9.53 20.53
CA TYR A 506 -6.22 -10.64 21.34
C TYR A 506 -6.12 -11.94 20.55
N THR A 507 -5.69 -13.00 21.22
CA THR A 507 -5.64 -14.36 20.69
C THR A 507 -6.49 -15.26 21.57
N VAL A 508 -7.45 -15.96 20.96
CA VAL A 508 -8.30 -16.96 21.61
C VAL A 508 -7.98 -18.29 20.96
N LEU A 509 -7.46 -19.24 21.74
CA LEU A 509 -7.24 -20.62 21.30
C LEU A 509 -8.29 -21.49 22.00
N ASN A 510 -9.20 -22.08 21.24
CA ASN A 510 -10.10 -23.10 21.75
C ASN A 510 -9.60 -24.49 21.35
N ALA A 511 -9.85 -25.49 22.21
CA ALA A 511 -9.57 -26.88 21.90
C ALA A 511 -10.60 -27.81 22.56
N PHE A 512 -10.80 -28.99 21.97
CA PHE A 512 -11.59 -30.07 22.57
C PHE A 512 -11.05 -31.44 22.15
N ASP A 513 -11.49 -32.48 22.85
CA ASP A 513 -11.14 -33.89 22.63
C ASP A 513 -12.28 -34.58 21.84
N PRO A 514 -12.19 -34.73 20.51
CA PRO A 514 -13.24 -35.38 19.72
C PRO A 514 -13.29 -36.88 20.00
N ASN A 515 -14.51 -37.46 20.04
CA ASN A 515 -14.66 -38.91 20.12
C ASN A 515 -15.17 -39.53 18.83
N ALA A 516 -15.37 -40.85 18.82
CA ALA A 516 -15.79 -41.61 17.64
C ALA A 516 -17.12 -41.12 17.00
N SER A 517 -17.92 -40.34 17.73
CA SER A 517 -19.17 -39.73 17.25
C SER A 517 -18.96 -38.38 16.57
N TRP A 518 -17.75 -37.80 16.62
CA TRP A 518 -17.33 -36.63 15.84
C TRP A 518 -17.18 -36.98 14.35
N LYS A 519 -18.28 -37.38 13.71
CA LYS A 519 -18.30 -37.87 12.31
C LYS A 519 -18.64 -36.82 11.27
N ASN A 520 -18.93 -35.58 11.67
CA ASN A 520 -19.35 -34.56 10.72
C ASN A 520 -18.19 -33.91 9.94
N ASN A 521 -16.91 -34.07 10.33
CA ASN A 521 -15.87 -33.21 9.75
C ASN A 521 -14.40 -33.69 9.80
N LEU A 522 -14.09 -34.96 10.09
CA LEU A 522 -12.68 -35.40 10.08
C LEU A 522 -12.00 -35.22 8.70
N SER A 523 -12.78 -35.25 7.61
CA SER A 523 -12.29 -34.98 6.24
C SER A 523 -11.94 -33.51 5.98
N ASN A 524 -12.44 -32.60 6.81
CA ASN A 524 -12.26 -31.15 6.69
C ASN A 524 -11.26 -30.60 7.72
N ILE A 525 -10.65 -31.48 8.53
CA ILE A 525 -9.59 -31.10 9.46
C ILE A 525 -8.41 -30.58 8.66
N ILE A 526 -7.98 -29.36 8.99
CA ILE A 526 -6.75 -28.80 8.44
C ILE A 526 -5.59 -29.30 9.29
N THR A 527 -4.63 -29.97 8.65
CA THR A 527 -3.42 -30.48 9.29
C THR A 527 -2.23 -29.61 8.90
N VAL A 528 -1.26 -29.49 9.81
CA VAL A 528 0.02 -28.83 9.53
C VAL A 528 1.14 -29.82 9.82
N GLU A 529 2.07 -29.95 8.87
CA GLU A 529 3.26 -30.78 9.03
C GLU A 529 4.25 -30.13 10.02
N ILE A 530 4.90 -30.95 10.83
CA ILE A 530 6.01 -30.53 11.68
C ILE A 530 7.35 -30.83 10.98
N PHE A 531 8.35 -30.01 11.27
CA PHE A 531 9.67 -30.08 10.67
C PHE A 531 10.71 -30.59 11.69
N SER A 532 11.71 -31.33 11.21
CA SER A 532 12.84 -31.78 12.02
C SER A 532 14.16 -31.43 11.32
N ALA A 533 15.22 -31.25 12.11
CA ALA A 533 16.57 -31.13 11.56
C ALA A 533 17.04 -32.53 11.13
N GLN A 534 17.46 -32.67 9.87
CA GLN A 534 18.13 -33.90 9.38
C GLN A 534 19.49 -34.10 10.04
#